data_AF-A0A8H6HV43-F1
#
_entry.id   AF-A0A8H6HV43-F1
#
_cell.length_a   1.000
_cell.length_b   1.000
_cell.length_c   1.000
_cell.angle_alpha   90.00
_cell.angle_beta   90.00
_cell.angle_gamma   90.00
#
_symmetry.space_group_name_H-M   'P 1'
#
loop_
_entity.id
_entity.type
_entity.pdbx_description
1 polymer ?
#
loop_
_entity_poly.entity_id
_entity_poly.type
_entity_poly.pdbx_seq_one_letter_code
_entity_poly.pdbx_strand_id
1 'polypeptide(L)'
;MVLNSEIIVSAYDGVVNHEFNWLLLHYASESPDDLELYSYGSEGLEQLKDNIYDLEQIFVAFYRQEVDGNPGYILIAYIPPSASPVQRARALVHSRRAGVIFKMHQTMLTLDNISGLTTEMVHKALTDPDFVASPVRAHAMGASFSTDPTSTRSRGQKPKPIALDMARRSFSETYAPHYPVPQQDAPPVPAIPAQYSPLKSSGMLGGLLGRRRKATKDDRLPPPPPPKDDVYYPSMKRRSPQRASPRRSPPPFLEDYGSATKFSPNHSMLEFGVVSSHAVHDLRTMTIEPRSPPPPPKKAIANFEFKTLPLTGKWAREASVSNPQEREARRREAQRQRELDEEQALEDERRRQEDIKKRKDEEKRREEEEEVERRLRLEGELRRIAAERERKRIADEEEERRRKREIEERKREDRERRLEEHRRLEQWRREREWAIQQEARKSEELRAREETERQRKIQQAEKLVVQARSKQPAVTTGWVTIQFNDSPFWKRRYYRFDKNHLHLYRSEKEKDTITPLETVDLQGKVKGLKEWKDGYEELEAIAYSFVVEFKDERGAWSMFSDSEADKFRFLGLMNHGAGL
;
A
#
# COMPACT_ATOMS: atom_id res chain seq x y z
N MET A 1 -3.92 3.92 18.29
CA MET A 1 -3.87 5.08 17.37
C MET A 1 -2.44 5.55 17.21
N VAL A 2 -1.74 4.90 16.30
CA VAL A 2 -0.41 5.31 15.83
C VAL A 2 -0.62 6.17 14.59
N LEU A 3 -0.55 7.49 14.74
CA LEU A 3 -0.63 8.45 13.61
C LEU A 3 0.76 8.75 12.99
N ASN A 4 1.80 8.01 13.39
CA ASN A 4 3.20 8.34 13.10
C ASN A 4 3.70 7.82 11.74
N SER A 5 2.85 7.82 10.70
CA SER A 5 3.38 7.61 9.36
C SER A 5 3.98 8.93 8.85
N GLU A 6 5.22 8.88 8.38
CA GLU A 6 5.92 10.04 7.78
C GLU A 6 5.09 10.68 6.65
N ILE A 7 4.25 9.89 6.00
CA ILE A 7 3.37 10.31 4.90
C ILE A 7 2.26 11.26 5.40
N ILE A 8 1.63 10.97 6.55
CA ILE A 8 0.58 11.85 7.12
C ILE A 8 1.20 13.19 7.52
N VAL A 9 2.39 13.17 8.14
CA VAL A 9 3.10 14.39 8.55
C VAL A 9 3.48 15.21 7.33
N SER A 10 4.01 14.58 6.28
CA SER A 10 4.34 15.26 5.02
C SER A 10 3.13 15.88 4.34
N ALA A 11 1.98 15.19 4.31
CA ALA A 11 0.74 15.73 3.75
C ALA A 11 0.21 16.91 4.58
N TYR A 12 0.30 16.83 5.92
CA TYR A 12 -0.05 17.91 6.83
C TYR A 12 0.82 19.15 6.60
N ASP A 13 2.13 18.97 6.52
CA ASP A 13 3.07 20.06 6.23
C ASP A 13 2.78 20.69 4.87
N GLY A 14 2.39 19.92 3.86
CA GLY A 14 1.94 20.43 2.58
C GLY A 14 0.67 21.30 2.67
N VAL A 15 -0.30 20.95 3.53
CA VAL A 15 -1.48 21.79 3.76
C VAL A 15 -1.10 23.12 4.46
N VAL A 16 -0.20 23.05 5.44
CA VAL A 16 0.27 24.23 6.19
C VAL A 16 1.14 25.16 5.32
N ASN A 17 1.98 24.59 4.45
CA ASN A 17 2.85 25.34 3.53
C ASN A 17 2.15 25.81 2.26
N HIS A 18 0.83 25.67 2.23
CA HIS A 18 -0.03 26.09 1.14
C HIS A 18 0.09 25.32 -0.18
N GLU A 19 0.73 24.15 -0.17
CA GLU A 19 0.81 23.24 -1.33
C GLU A 19 -0.50 22.48 -1.55
N PHE A 20 -1.18 22.13 -0.45
CA PHE A 20 -2.48 21.45 -0.47
C PHE A 20 -3.53 22.27 0.28
N ASN A 21 -4.80 22.03 -0.06
CA ASN A 21 -5.93 22.60 0.67
C ASN A 21 -6.43 21.63 1.73
N TRP A 22 -6.24 20.33 1.54
CA TRP A 22 -6.75 19.33 2.47
C TRP A 22 -5.99 18.01 2.41
N LEU A 23 -6.12 17.25 3.49
CA LEU A 23 -5.81 15.82 3.57
C LEU A 23 -6.99 15.09 4.20
N LEU A 24 -7.14 13.83 3.83
CA LEU A 24 -8.24 12.96 4.23
C LEU A 24 -7.65 11.67 4.82
N LEU A 25 -8.10 11.33 6.02
CA LEU A 25 -7.73 10.12 6.74
C LEU A 25 -8.91 9.18 6.83
N HIS A 26 -8.64 7.88 6.82
CA HIS A 26 -9.62 6.83 7.05
C HIS A 26 -9.03 5.75 7.97
N TYR A 27 -9.89 4.88 8.51
CA TYR A 27 -9.42 3.76 9.31
C TYR A 27 -8.78 2.67 8.44
N ALA A 28 -7.60 2.20 8.84
CA ALA A 28 -6.93 1.10 8.19
C ALA A 28 -7.82 -0.16 8.18
N SER A 29 -7.82 -0.90 7.07
CA SER A 29 -8.59 -2.15 6.98
C SER A 29 -8.06 -3.24 7.93
N GLU A 30 -6.76 -3.20 8.23
CA GLU A 30 -6.09 -4.19 9.09
C GLU A 30 -6.21 -3.86 10.58
N SER A 31 -6.30 -2.57 10.92
CA SER A 31 -6.31 -2.07 12.31
C SER A 31 -7.39 -1.00 12.51
N PRO A 32 -8.55 -1.33 13.11
CA PRO A 32 -9.70 -0.43 13.25
C PRO A 32 -9.45 0.74 14.23
N ASP A 33 -8.24 0.82 14.81
CA ASP A 33 -7.84 1.86 15.75
C ASP A 33 -6.74 2.79 15.21
N ASP A 34 -6.28 2.55 13.98
CA ASP A 34 -5.25 3.36 13.33
C ASP A 34 -5.83 4.06 12.10
N LEU A 35 -5.37 5.30 11.91
CA LEU A 35 -5.78 6.18 10.82
C LEU A 35 -4.66 6.22 9.79
N GLU A 36 -5.01 5.96 8.54
CA GLU A 36 -4.11 6.01 7.39
C GLU A 36 -4.47 7.18 6.48
N LEU A 37 -3.45 7.70 5.78
CA LEU A 37 -3.66 8.72 4.76
C LEU A 37 -4.43 8.11 3.59
N TYR A 38 -5.64 8.59 3.37
CA TYR A 38 -6.47 8.16 2.26
C TYR A 38 -6.14 8.92 0.98
N SER A 39 -6.22 10.26 1.05
CA SER A 39 -5.95 11.15 -0.07
C SER A 39 -5.64 12.57 0.42
N TYR A 40 -5.14 13.42 -0.47
CA TYR A 40 -4.90 14.84 -0.24
C TYR A 40 -5.06 15.60 -1.57
N GLY A 41 -5.31 16.90 -1.51
CA GLY A 41 -5.61 17.67 -2.71
C GLY A 41 -5.58 19.18 -2.53
N SER A 42 -5.59 19.90 -3.66
CA SER A 42 -5.49 21.37 -3.75
C SER A 42 -6.75 22.04 -4.31
N GLU A 43 -7.74 21.29 -4.82
CA GLU A 43 -8.95 21.87 -5.44
C GLU A 43 -10.07 22.18 -4.42
N GLY A 44 -9.69 22.48 -3.18
CA GLY A 44 -10.62 22.93 -2.13
C GLY A 44 -11.67 21.89 -1.71
N LEU A 45 -12.84 22.39 -1.29
CA LEU A 45 -13.86 21.59 -0.59
C LEU A 45 -14.61 20.61 -1.50
N GLU A 46 -14.86 20.98 -2.75
CA GLU A 46 -15.60 20.11 -3.68
C GLU A 46 -14.81 18.85 -4.01
N GLN A 47 -13.50 18.99 -4.25
CA GLN A 47 -12.61 17.83 -4.45
C GLN A 47 -12.52 16.95 -3.20
N LEU A 48 -12.51 17.54 -2.00
CA LEU A 48 -12.58 16.78 -0.75
C LEU A 48 -13.88 15.97 -0.68
N LYS A 49 -15.03 16.55 -1.06
CA LYS A 49 -16.32 15.85 -1.08
C LYS A 49 -16.34 14.70 -2.08
N ASP A 50 -15.79 14.89 -3.27
CA ASP A 50 -15.71 13.85 -4.30
C ASP A 50 -14.83 12.66 -3.88
N ASN A 51 -13.87 12.88 -2.98
CA ASN A 51 -13.03 11.82 -2.42
C ASN A 51 -13.73 11.01 -1.32
N ILE A 52 -14.78 11.54 -0.69
CA ILE A 52 -15.59 10.83 0.30
C ILE A 52 -16.70 10.07 -0.45
N TYR A 53 -16.30 9.07 -1.26
CA TYR A 53 -17.24 8.28 -2.06
C TYR A 53 -17.88 7.13 -1.29
N ASP A 54 -17.20 6.60 -0.26
CA ASP A 54 -17.71 5.50 0.56
C ASP A 54 -18.48 6.05 1.76
N LEU A 55 -19.77 6.29 1.57
CA LEU A 55 -20.66 6.83 2.61
C LEU A 55 -20.89 5.87 3.79
N GLU A 56 -20.31 4.68 3.79
CA GLU A 56 -20.37 3.75 4.93
C GLU A 56 -19.12 3.84 5.82
N GLN A 57 -18.05 4.50 5.35
CA GLN A 57 -16.81 4.67 6.10
C GLN A 57 -16.75 5.97 6.89
N ILE A 58 -15.98 5.94 7.98
CA ILE A 58 -15.68 7.11 8.79
C ILE A 58 -14.41 7.77 8.23
N PHE A 59 -14.50 9.08 8.02
CA PHE A 59 -13.37 9.87 7.55
C PHE A 59 -13.06 11.03 8.48
N VAL A 60 -11.77 11.38 8.57
CA VAL A 60 -11.27 12.55 9.29
C VAL A 60 -10.44 13.38 8.32
N ALA A 61 -10.91 14.57 7.98
CA ALA A 61 -10.20 15.49 7.10
C ALA A 61 -9.60 16.65 7.88
N PHE A 62 -8.44 17.12 7.44
CA PHE A 62 -7.87 18.41 7.84
C PHE A 62 -7.92 19.33 6.62
N TYR A 63 -8.67 20.42 6.74
CA TYR A 63 -9.03 21.31 5.61
C TYR A 63 -8.62 22.75 5.92
N ARG A 64 -8.04 23.42 4.93
CA ARG A 64 -7.65 24.83 4.95
C ARG A 64 -8.62 25.65 4.11
N GLN A 65 -9.21 26.67 4.72
CA GLN A 65 -10.09 27.65 4.08
C GLN A 65 -9.51 29.05 4.26
N GLU A 66 -9.52 29.87 3.21
CA GLU A 66 -9.20 31.30 3.36
C GLU A 66 -10.44 32.03 3.92
N VAL A 67 -10.25 32.72 5.05
CA VAL A 67 -11.26 33.52 5.77
C VAL A 67 -10.68 34.92 5.95
N ASP A 68 -11.30 35.92 5.31
CA ASP A 68 -10.88 37.32 5.36
C ASP A 68 -9.38 37.56 5.04
N GLY A 69 -8.83 36.78 4.11
CA GLY A 69 -7.43 36.87 3.68
C GLY A 69 -6.43 36.14 4.60
N ASN A 70 -6.90 35.48 5.68
CA ASN A 70 -6.09 34.64 6.53
C ASN A 70 -6.44 33.14 6.34
N PRO A 71 -5.46 32.22 6.39
CA PRO A 71 -5.75 30.80 6.34
C PRO A 71 -6.36 30.32 7.67
N GLY A 72 -7.61 29.85 7.61
CA GLY A 72 -8.28 29.11 8.67
C GLY A 72 -8.13 27.60 8.47
N TYR A 73 -7.97 26.86 9.56
CA TYR A 73 -7.76 25.41 9.54
C TYR A 73 -8.83 24.71 10.38
N ILE A 74 -9.49 23.73 9.80
CA ILE A 74 -10.60 22.99 10.44
C ILE A 74 -10.40 21.49 10.33
N LEU A 75 -10.79 20.78 11.38
CA LEU A 75 -10.95 19.32 11.35
C LEU A 75 -12.40 18.98 11.02
N ILE A 76 -12.59 18.14 10.00
CA ILE A 76 -13.91 17.67 9.61
C ILE A 76 -13.98 16.17 9.88
N ALA A 77 -14.87 15.74 10.77
CA ALA A 77 -15.12 14.34 11.07
C ALA A 77 -16.44 13.90 10.44
N TYR A 78 -16.38 13.14 9.35
CA TYR A 78 -17.55 12.52 8.73
C TYR A 78 -17.80 11.16 9.37
N ILE A 79 -18.94 11.02 10.06
CA ILE A 79 -19.35 9.80 10.75
C ILE A 79 -20.74 9.40 10.24
N PRO A 80 -20.82 8.41 9.34
CA PRO A 80 -22.07 8.07 8.68
C PRO A 80 -23.13 7.59 9.69
N PRO A 81 -24.43 7.72 9.36
CA PRO A 81 -25.51 7.29 10.25
C PRO A 81 -25.50 5.78 10.51
N SER A 82 -24.92 4.99 9.60
CA SER A 82 -24.74 3.54 9.73
C SER A 82 -23.68 3.14 10.77
N ALA A 83 -22.79 4.06 11.18
CA ALA A 83 -21.76 3.77 12.16
C ALA A 83 -22.36 3.42 13.53
N SER A 84 -21.88 2.32 14.13
CA SER A 84 -22.31 1.90 15.47
C SER A 84 -21.99 2.97 16.52
N PRO A 85 -22.72 2.99 17.66
CA PRO A 85 -22.44 3.95 18.74
C PRO A 85 -20.99 3.91 19.24
N VAL A 86 -20.38 2.71 19.28
CA VAL A 86 -18.98 2.52 19.68
C VAL A 86 -18.03 3.11 18.64
N GLN A 87 -18.26 2.85 17.34
CA GLN A 87 -17.46 3.45 16.26
C GLN A 87 -17.57 4.97 16.24
N ARG A 88 -18.77 5.52 16.47
CA ARG A 88 -18.99 6.97 16.55
C ARG A 88 -18.21 7.59 17.71
N ALA A 89 -18.29 6.99 18.91
CA ALA A 89 -17.53 7.46 20.06
C ALA A 89 -16.02 7.40 19.80
N ARG A 90 -15.55 6.30 19.22
CA ARG A 90 -14.14 6.11 18.84
C ARG A 90 -13.67 7.16 17.83
N ALA A 91 -14.44 7.39 16.77
CA ALA A 91 -14.18 8.41 15.77
C ALA A 91 -14.00 9.79 16.38
N LEU A 92 -14.91 10.20 17.28
CA LEU A 92 -14.81 11.49 17.96
C LEU A 92 -13.55 11.59 18.83
N VAL A 93 -13.19 10.53 19.56
CA VAL A 93 -11.96 10.50 20.36
C VAL A 93 -10.73 10.58 19.46
N HIS A 94 -10.69 9.83 18.37
CA HIS A 94 -9.57 9.80 17.44
C HIS A 94 -9.42 11.11 16.67
N SER A 95 -10.52 11.75 16.23
CA SER A 95 -10.48 13.08 15.62
C SER A 95 -9.88 14.13 16.55
N ARG A 96 -10.18 14.07 17.86
CA ARG A 96 -9.57 14.96 18.87
C ARG A 96 -8.08 14.71 19.01
N ARG A 97 -7.67 13.44 19.04
CA ARG A 97 -6.24 13.08 19.08
C ARG A 97 -5.51 13.51 17.81
N ALA A 98 -6.13 13.37 16.64
CA ALA A 98 -5.59 13.87 15.37
C ALA A 98 -5.40 15.40 15.43
N GLY A 99 -6.33 16.14 16.03
CA GLY A 99 -6.16 17.58 16.26
C GLY A 99 -4.99 17.94 17.16
N VAL A 100 -4.69 17.15 18.19
CA VAL A 100 -3.47 17.38 19.01
C VAL A 100 -2.20 17.28 18.16
N ILE A 101 -2.20 16.43 17.13
CA ILE A 101 -1.08 16.30 16.18
C ILE A 101 -1.10 17.45 15.17
N PHE A 102 -2.27 17.78 14.63
CA PHE A 102 -2.47 18.89 13.71
C PHE A 102 -2.64 20.21 14.46
N LYS A 103 -1.54 20.69 15.04
CA LYS A 103 -1.48 21.84 15.95
C LYS A 103 -2.10 23.14 15.43
N MET A 104 -2.26 23.29 14.11
CA MET A 104 -2.84 24.48 13.49
C MET A 104 -4.38 24.50 13.42
N HIS A 105 -5.07 23.40 13.74
CA HIS A 105 -6.53 23.39 13.70
C HIS A 105 -7.14 24.38 14.71
N GLN A 106 -8.16 25.13 14.29
CA GLN A 106 -8.86 26.12 15.13
C GLN A 106 -10.14 25.54 15.73
N THR A 107 -10.85 24.74 14.96
CA THR A 107 -12.14 24.16 15.33
C THR A 107 -12.35 22.77 14.74
N MET A 108 -13.37 22.07 15.19
CA MET A 108 -13.76 20.75 14.71
C MET A 108 -15.25 20.72 14.35
N LEU A 109 -15.54 20.18 13.17
CA LEU A 109 -16.87 20.04 12.60
C LEU A 109 -17.20 18.56 12.43
N THR A 110 -18.29 18.11 13.05
CA THR A 110 -18.76 16.71 12.95
C THR A 110 -19.99 16.62 12.07
N LEU A 111 -19.97 15.73 11.08
CA LEU A 111 -21.02 15.58 10.09
C LEU A 111 -21.51 14.13 9.99
N ASP A 112 -22.80 13.96 9.77
CA ASP A 112 -23.44 12.67 9.47
C ASP A 112 -23.85 12.55 7.99
N ASN A 113 -24.03 13.68 7.31
CA ASN A 113 -24.33 13.75 5.89
C ASN A 113 -23.36 14.69 5.15
N ILE A 114 -22.79 14.21 4.04
CA ILE A 114 -21.86 14.96 3.20
C ILE A 114 -22.51 16.18 2.54
N SER A 115 -23.82 16.14 2.28
CA SER A 115 -24.54 17.30 1.74
C SER A 115 -24.54 18.50 2.68
N GLY A 116 -24.33 18.26 3.98
CA GLY A 116 -24.17 19.33 4.97
C GLY A 116 -22.84 20.06 4.83
N LEU A 117 -21.81 19.43 4.24
CA LEU A 117 -20.49 20.01 4.08
C LEU A 117 -20.49 21.09 2.99
N THR A 118 -20.81 22.32 3.39
CA THR A 118 -20.79 23.50 2.53
C THR A 118 -19.69 24.47 2.94
N THR A 119 -19.19 25.26 1.97
CA THR A 119 -18.18 26.29 2.23
C THR A 119 -18.66 27.32 3.25
N GLU A 120 -19.96 27.66 3.22
CA GLU A 120 -20.57 28.58 4.20
C GLU A 120 -20.52 28.02 5.62
N MET A 121 -20.78 26.72 5.79
CA MET A 121 -20.74 26.08 7.11
C MET A 121 -19.31 26.01 7.64
N VAL A 122 -18.33 25.71 6.77
CA VAL A 122 -16.90 25.72 7.13
C VAL A 122 -16.45 27.13 7.52
N HIS A 123 -16.80 28.14 6.71
CA HIS A 123 -16.50 29.54 7.00
C HIS A 123 -17.11 29.96 8.33
N LYS A 124 -18.39 29.65 8.57
CA LYS A 124 -19.08 29.99 9.82
C LYS A 124 -18.43 29.34 11.04
N ALA A 125 -18.05 28.07 10.94
CA ALA A 125 -17.36 27.37 12.03
C ALA A 125 -15.99 27.99 12.36
N LEU A 126 -15.28 28.53 11.36
CA LEU A 126 -14.00 29.21 11.54
C LEU A 126 -14.16 30.62 12.12
N THR A 127 -15.19 31.37 11.71
CA THR A 127 -15.45 32.73 12.22
C THR A 127 -16.05 32.72 13.63
N ASP A 128 -16.89 31.74 13.94
CA ASP A 128 -17.61 31.62 15.21
C ASP A 128 -17.34 30.23 15.83
N PRO A 129 -16.26 30.08 16.64
CA PRO A 129 -15.92 28.79 17.25
C PRO A 129 -16.95 28.34 18.30
N ASP A 130 -17.76 29.28 18.82
CA ASP A 130 -18.89 28.98 19.72
C ASP A 130 -20.13 28.54 18.95
N PHE A 131 -20.09 28.55 17.61
CA PHE A 131 -21.07 27.88 16.76
C PHE A 131 -20.94 26.37 16.98
N VAL A 132 -21.56 25.89 18.06
CA VAL A 132 -21.84 24.48 18.26
C VAL A 132 -22.73 24.11 17.09
N ALA A 133 -22.15 23.43 16.10
CA ALA A 133 -22.89 22.69 15.10
C ALA A 133 -23.63 21.57 15.84
N SER A 134 -24.69 21.95 16.58
CA SER A 134 -25.74 21.02 16.94
C SER A 134 -26.13 20.40 15.63
N PRO A 135 -26.04 19.05 15.48
CA PRO A 135 -26.41 18.40 14.25
C PRO A 135 -27.80 18.91 13.93
N VAL A 136 -27.90 19.65 12.84
CA VAL A 136 -29.17 20.16 12.34
C VAL A 136 -29.94 18.88 12.02
N ARG A 137 -30.73 18.40 12.98
CA ARG A 137 -31.89 17.55 12.71
C ARG A 137 -32.78 18.43 11.87
N ALA A 138 -32.51 18.45 10.57
CA ALA A 138 -33.41 18.94 9.56
C ALA A 138 -34.64 18.05 9.62
N HIS A 139 -35.53 18.35 10.56
CA HIS A 139 -36.90 17.90 10.48
C HIS A 139 -37.44 18.45 9.18
N ALA A 140 -37.87 17.53 8.33
CA ALA A 140 -38.47 17.75 7.05
C ALA A 140 -39.44 18.95 7.08
N MET A 141 -39.29 19.80 6.07
CA MET A 141 -40.28 20.78 5.65
C MET A 141 -41.65 20.11 5.54
N GLY A 142 -42.61 20.55 6.36
CA GLY A 142 -43.97 20.04 6.29
C GLY A 142 -44.87 20.49 7.44
N ALA A 143 -45.15 21.79 7.55
CA ALA A 143 -46.46 22.32 7.97
C ALA A 143 -46.41 23.85 8.00
N SER A 144 -47.04 24.45 7.01
CA SER A 144 -47.40 25.86 6.96
C SER A 144 -48.29 26.23 8.14
N PHE A 145 -47.93 27.23 8.94
CA PHE A 145 -48.93 28.07 9.61
C PHE A 145 -48.47 29.54 9.62
N SER A 146 -49.34 30.32 9.01
CA SER A 146 -49.43 31.77 8.91
C SER A 146 -49.00 32.52 10.18
N THR A 147 -48.14 33.51 10.01
CA THR A 147 -47.95 34.62 10.93
C THR A 147 -48.93 35.74 10.57
N ASP A 148 -49.73 36.15 11.54
CA ASP A 148 -50.41 37.45 11.53
C ASP A 148 -49.99 38.21 12.81
N PRO A 149 -49.38 39.41 12.73
CA PRO A 149 -48.93 40.13 13.90
C PRO A 149 -49.74 41.40 14.14
N THR A 150 -50.68 41.38 15.08
CA THR A 150 -51.12 42.62 15.76
C THR A 150 -51.61 42.30 17.17
N SER A 151 -50.98 42.90 18.19
CA SER A 151 -51.71 43.70 19.19
C SER A 151 -50.78 44.21 20.29
N THR A 152 -50.84 45.53 20.42
CA THR A 152 -50.23 46.42 21.39
C THR A 152 -50.90 46.40 22.77
N ARG A 153 -50.10 46.71 23.80
CA ARG A 153 -50.43 47.48 25.04
C ARG A 153 -51.47 46.94 26.03
N SER A 154 -51.01 46.73 27.27
CA SER A 154 -51.39 47.52 28.48
C SER A 154 -50.57 47.03 29.68
N ARG A 155 -49.66 47.84 30.26
CA ARG A 155 -49.84 48.71 31.44
C ARG A 155 -50.61 48.08 32.62
N GLY A 156 -49.83 47.70 33.63
CA GLY A 156 -50.08 48.00 35.04
C GLY A 156 -50.69 46.87 35.87
N GLN A 157 -49.88 46.20 36.70
CA GLN A 157 -50.04 46.07 38.15
C GLN A 157 -48.76 45.46 38.76
N LYS A 158 -48.31 46.03 39.90
CA LYS A 158 -47.22 45.51 40.75
C LYS A 158 -47.75 44.38 41.68
N PRO A 159 -46.87 43.53 42.24
CA PRO A 159 -47.14 42.11 42.42
C PRO A 159 -47.64 41.71 43.82
N LYS A 160 -48.32 40.56 43.89
CA LYS A 160 -48.47 39.77 45.13
C LYS A 160 -47.50 38.58 45.08
N PRO A 161 -46.93 38.13 46.21
CA PRO A 161 -45.97 37.04 46.25
C PRO A 161 -46.72 35.70 46.11
N ILE A 162 -46.46 34.99 45.02
CA ILE A 162 -47.00 33.65 44.78
C ILE A 162 -45.89 32.64 45.09
N ALA A 163 -46.22 31.74 46.01
CA ALA A 163 -45.45 30.56 46.37
C ALA A 163 -45.14 29.73 45.13
N LEU A 164 -43.86 29.36 45.00
CA LEU A 164 -43.34 28.62 43.86
C LEU A 164 -43.64 27.12 44.05
N ASP A 165 -44.86 26.72 43.71
CA ASP A 165 -45.18 25.32 43.41
C ASP A 165 -45.00 25.11 41.91
N MET A 166 -43.83 24.58 41.51
CA MET A 166 -43.59 24.13 40.13
C MET A 166 -43.82 22.63 40.03
N ALA A 167 -45.07 22.28 39.75
CA ALA A 167 -45.44 21.04 39.08
C ALA A 167 -44.75 21.00 37.71
N ARG A 168 -43.69 20.18 37.61
CA ARG A 168 -43.10 19.78 36.33
C ARG A 168 -43.99 18.69 35.73
N ARG A 169 -44.71 19.08 34.67
CA ARG A 169 -45.47 18.21 33.77
C ARG A 169 -44.61 17.02 33.33
N SER A 170 -44.96 15.83 33.81
CA SER A 170 -44.60 14.56 33.17
C SER A 170 -45.54 14.35 31.99
N PHE A 171 -44.96 14.19 30.80
CA PHE A 171 -45.65 13.67 29.63
C PHE A 171 -45.71 12.14 29.79
N SER A 172 -46.91 11.64 30.06
CA SER A 172 -47.32 10.25 29.86
C SER A 172 -47.19 9.92 28.36
N GLU A 173 -46.59 8.79 28.00
CA GLU A 173 -47.31 7.51 27.88
C GLU A 173 -48.30 7.57 26.70
N THR A 174 -47.86 7.08 25.53
CA THR A 174 -48.77 6.52 24.53
C THR A 174 -48.00 5.60 23.57
N TYR A 175 -48.50 4.38 23.44
CA TYR A 175 -48.28 3.40 22.37
C TYR A 175 -46.96 2.60 22.34
N ALA A 176 -46.98 1.44 23.01
CA ALA A 176 -46.55 0.19 22.38
C ALA A 176 -47.39 -0.97 22.98
N PRO A 177 -48.21 -1.68 22.18
CA PRO A 177 -49.08 -2.73 22.69
C PRO A 177 -48.28 -3.98 23.07
N HIS A 178 -48.68 -4.59 24.19
CA HIS A 178 -48.22 -5.90 24.65
C HIS A 178 -48.33 -6.97 23.55
N TYR A 179 -47.19 -7.54 23.16
CA TYR A 179 -47.14 -8.86 22.51
C TYR A 179 -46.74 -9.90 23.56
N PRO A 180 -47.54 -10.95 23.82
CA PRO A 180 -47.10 -12.08 24.61
C PRO A 180 -46.06 -12.89 23.82
N VAL A 181 -44.89 -13.07 24.42
CA VAL A 181 -43.84 -13.99 23.95
C VAL A 181 -44.36 -15.42 24.10
N PRO A 182 -44.44 -16.23 23.03
CA PRO A 182 -44.81 -17.64 23.15
C PRO A 182 -43.63 -18.43 23.75
N GLN A 183 -43.93 -19.24 24.76
CA GLN A 183 -43.03 -20.27 25.27
C GLN A 183 -42.75 -21.26 24.13
N GLN A 184 -41.50 -21.37 23.72
CA GLN A 184 -41.02 -22.47 22.87
C GLN A 184 -40.29 -23.48 23.75
N ASP A 185 -40.85 -24.68 23.80
CA ASP A 185 -40.25 -25.89 24.34
C ASP A 185 -38.94 -26.21 23.60
N ALA A 186 -37.83 -26.22 24.35
CA ALA A 186 -36.57 -26.77 23.87
C ALA A 186 -36.55 -28.30 24.06
N PRO A 187 -36.11 -29.09 23.06
CA PRO A 187 -36.02 -30.54 23.19
C PRO A 187 -34.85 -30.98 24.10
N PRO A 188 -34.93 -32.17 24.72
CA PRO A 188 -33.97 -32.63 25.72
C PRO A 188 -32.64 -33.07 25.09
N VAL A 189 -31.53 -32.58 25.66
CA VAL A 189 -30.17 -33.03 25.35
C VAL A 189 -29.90 -34.38 26.06
N PRO A 190 -29.35 -35.39 25.38
CA PRO A 190 -29.05 -36.69 25.99
C PRO A 190 -27.84 -36.64 26.93
N ALA A 191 -27.94 -37.40 28.03
CA ALA A 191 -26.95 -37.54 29.08
C ALA A 191 -25.67 -38.27 28.61
N ILE A 192 -24.51 -37.71 28.96
CA ILE A 192 -23.20 -38.36 28.82
C ILE A 192 -22.84 -38.98 30.19
N PRO A 193 -22.45 -40.26 30.25
CA PRO A 193 -22.18 -40.92 31.52
C PRO A 193 -20.84 -40.48 32.12
N ALA A 194 -20.92 -40.07 33.39
CA ALA A 194 -19.79 -39.85 34.27
C ALA A 194 -19.24 -41.18 34.78
N GLN A 195 -17.96 -41.48 34.53
CA GLN A 195 -17.19 -42.40 35.36
C GLN A 195 -15.72 -41.95 35.45
N TYR A 196 -15.18 -42.06 36.67
CA TYR A 196 -13.78 -41.96 37.11
C TYR A 196 -13.21 -40.58 37.42
N SER A 197 -13.35 -40.19 38.69
CA SER A 197 -12.32 -39.53 39.49
C SER A 197 -11.56 -40.60 40.30
N PRO A 198 -10.53 -40.27 41.11
CA PRO A 198 -9.51 -39.21 41.02
C PRO A 198 -8.08 -39.80 41.17
N LEU A 199 -7.00 -39.03 40.99
CA LEU A 199 -5.81 -39.00 41.87
C LEU A 199 -4.66 -38.14 41.28
N LYS A 200 -4.17 -37.22 42.13
CA LYS A 200 -2.76 -36.74 42.27
C LYS A 200 -2.16 -35.92 41.11
N SER A 201 -2.05 -34.61 41.25
CA SER A 201 -0.91 -33.90 41.87
C SER A 201 0.44 -34.17 41.20
N SER A 202 0.97 -33.18 40.48
CA SER A 202 2.37 -32.70 40.52
C SER A 202 2.75 -32.08 39.17
N GLY A 203 3.47 -30.96 39.25
CA GLY A 203 3.79 -30.08 38.12
C GLY A 203 4.69 -30.69 37.05
N MET A 204 4.63 -30.08 35.86
CA MET A 204 5.55 -30.33 34.76
C MET A 204 6.17 -29.01 34.31
N LEU A 205 7.28 -28.65 34.94
CA LEU A 205 8.33 -27.84 34.34
C LEU A 205 9.61 -28.67 34.39
N GLY A 206 10.25 -28.84 33.22
CA GLY A 206 11.64 -29.29 33.12
C GLY A 206 11.83 -30.65 32.48
N GLY A 207 12.53 -30.68 31.33
CA GLY A 207 13.11 -31.92 30.82
C GLY A 207 13.37 -32.02 29.31
N LEU A 208 13.88 -30.98 28.65
CA LEU A 208 14.36 -31.08 27.26
C LEU A 208 15.85 -30.78 27.17
N LEU A 209 16.69 -31.59 27.84
CA LEU A 209 18.10 -31.72 27.49
C LEU A 209 18.62 -33.13 27.83
N GLY A 210 19.20 -33.77 26.82
CA GLY A 210 20.35 -34.65 27.01
C GLY A 210 20.06 -36.14 27.11
N ARG A 211 20.07 -36.84 25.97
CA ARG A 211 20.63 -38.20 25.95
C ARG A 211 21.45 -38.49 24.70
N ARG A 212 22.74 -38.22 24.87
CA ARG A 212 23.87 -38.80 24.15
C ARG A 212 23.82 -40.33 24.36
N ARG A 213 23.65 -41.11 23.28
CA ARG A 213 24.06 -42.53 23.27
C ARG A 213 24.85 -42.82 22.01
N LYS A 214 26.01 -43.42 22.25
CA LYS A 214 27.00 -43.89 21.31
C LYS A 214 26.79 -45.40 21.17
N ALA A 215 26.94 -45.90 19.95
CA ALA A 215 27.50 -47.20 19.56
C ALA A 215 26.63 -48.09 18.64
N THR A 216 27.37 -48.66 17.67
CA THR A 216 27.19 -49.89 16.86
C THR A 216 26.17 -49.93 15.72
N LYS A 217 26.69 -49.63 14.51
CA LYS A 217 26.94 -50.57 13.40
C LYS A 217 25.88 -51.69 13.20
N ASP A 218 24.99 -51.53 12.22
CA ASP A 218 24.83 -52.44 11.07
C ASP A 218 23.72 -51.97 10.11
N ASP A 219 24.07 -51.97 8.83
CA ASP A 219 23.28 -52.18 7.61
C ASP A 219 21.78 -51.83 7.58
N ARG A 220 21.48 -50.73 6.86
CA ARG A 220 20.66 -50.69 5.63
C ARG A 220 20.27 -49.23 5.33
N LEU A 221 21.05 -48.58 4.47
CA LEU A 221 20.64 -47.32 3.86
C LEU A 221 19.39 -47.58 2.98
N PRO A 222 18.36 -46.71 3.01
CA PRO A 222 17.29 -46.78 2.04
C PRO A 222 17.84 -46.44 0.63
N PRO A 223 17.29 -47.05 -0.44
CA PRO A 223 17.74 -46.77 -1.79
C PRO A 223 17.48 -45.30 -2.18
N PRO A 224 18.30 -44.72 -3.07
CA PRO A 224 18.06 -43.38 -3.59
C PRO A 224 16.74 -43.35 -4.39
N PRO A 225 15.97 -42.24 -4.34
CA PRO A 225 14.80 -42.09 -5.20
C PRO A 225 15.22 -42.12 -6.69
N PRO A 226 14.41 -42.76 -7.56
CA PRO A 226 14.74 -42.88 -8.97
C PRO A 226 14.74 -41.51 -9.69
N PRO A 227 15.46 -41.40 -10.83
CA PRO A 227 15.48 -40.18 -11.64
C PRO A 227 14.07 -39.90 -12.15
N LYS A 228 13.57 -38.68 -11.97
CA LYS A 228 12.33 -38.24 -12.62
C LYS A 228 12.63 -37.95 -14.08
N ASP A 229 12.07 -38.78 -14.96
CA ASP A 229 11.95 -38.49 -16.39
C ASP A 229 11.00 -37.31 -16.58
N ASP A 230 11.52 -36.19 -17.09
CA ASP A 230 10.73 -35.06 -17.56
C ASP A 230 10.04 -35.43 -18.87
N VAL A 231 8.85 -36.03 -18.74
CA VAL A 231 7.95 -36.25 -19.87
C VAL A 231 7.20 -34.97 -20.18
N TYR A 232 7.66 -34.34 -21.26
CA TYR A 232 7.02 -33.25 -21.99
C TYR A 232 5.56 -33.61 -22.35
N TYR A 233 4.58 -32.91 -21.78
CA TYR A 233 3.20 -32.89 -22.29
C TYR A 233 2.77 -31.44 -22.60
N PRO A 234 2.32 -31.15 -23.83
CA PRO A 234 1.78 -29.84 -24.18
C PRO A 234 0.31 -29.75 -23.73
N SER A 235 0.07 -29.09 -22.60
CA SER A 235 -1.28 -28.82 -22.12
C SER A 235 -1.91 -27.67 -22.89
N MET A 236 -2.93 -28.00 -23.69
CA MET A 236 -3.83 -27.04 -24.32
C MET A 236 -4.59 -26.20 -23.30
N LYS A 237 -4.69 -24.93 -23.65
CA LYS A 237 -5.63 -23.88 -23.23
C LYS A 237 -7.00 -24.37 -22.72
N ARG A 238 -7.46 -23.81 -21.58
CA ARG A 238 -8.78 -23.14 -21.46
C ARG A 238 -8.95 -22.38 -20.13
N ARG A 239 -9.20 -21.07 -20.29
CA ARG A 239 -10.11 -20.13 -19.55
C ARG A 239 -10.03 -20.12 -18.02
N SER A 240 -9.61 -19.01 -17.39
CA SER A 240 -10.40 -17.81 -16.99
C SER A 240 -9.41 -16.74 -16.40
N PRO A 241 -9.75 -15.50 -15.98
CA PRO A 241 -11.05 -14.82 -15.85
C PRO A 241 -11.06 -13.33 -16.31
N GLN A 242 -12.11 -12.65 -15.86
CA GLN A 242 -12.66 -11.34 -16.16
C GLN A 242 -11.75 -10.10 -15.98
N ARG A 243 -11.88 -9.21 -16.96
CA ARG A 243 -12.19 -7.77 -16.87
C ARG A 243 -11.42 -6.93 -15.83
N ALA A 244 -10.32 -6.32 -16.27
CA ALA A 244 -9.73 -5.12 -15.68
C ALA A 244 -10.22 -3.87 -16.43
N SER A 245 -10.66 -2.87 -15.69
CA SER A 245 -11.03 -1.52 -16.19
C SER A 245 -9.78 -0.64 -16.33
N PRO A 246 -9.76 0.33 -17.27
CA PRO A 246 -8.55 1.07 -17.61
C PRO A 246 -8.29 2.25 -16.66
N ARG A 247 -7.08 2.32 -16.11
CA ARG A 247 -6.50 3.55 -15.53
C ARG A 247 -6.15 4.52 -16.67
N ARG A 248 -6.77 5.69 -16.66
CA ARG A 248 -6.40 6.84 -17.51
C ARG A 248 -5.20 7.55 -16.89
N SER A 249 -4.14 7.71 -17.66
CA SER A 249 -3.07 8.68 -17.46
C SER A 249 -3.53 10.08 -17.92
N PRO A 250 -2.97 11.17 -17.35
CA PRO A 250 -3.34 12.55 -17.68
C PRO A 250 -2.62 13.08 -18.95
N PRO A 251 -3.13 14.15 -19.59
CA PRO A 251 -2.59 14.68 -20.84
C PRO A 251 -1.45 15.71 -20.64
N PRO A 252 -0.56 15.91 -21.64
CA PRO A 252 0.37 17.02 -21.68
C PRO A 252 -0.06 18.11 -22.69
N PHE A 253 0.03 19.39 -22.30
CA PHE A 253 0.14 20.65 -23.09
C PHE A 253 -0.06 21.78 -22.04
N LEU A 254 0.72 22.85 -21.89
CA LEU A 254 1.33 23.76 -22.86
C LEU A 254 2.43 24.62 -22.17
N GLU A 255 3.47 24.98 -22.92
CA GLU A 255 4.29 26.23 -22.92
C GLU A 255 3.58 27.48 -22.32
N ASP A 256 4.20 28.54 -21.78
CA ASP A 256 5.54 29.13 -21.73
C ASP A 256 5.54 30.29 -20.68
N TYR A 257 6.72 30.80 -20.35
CA TYR A 257 7.09 32.13 -19.82
C TYR A 257 8.09 32.10 -18.66
N GLY A 258 9.37 32.09 -19.05
CA GLY A 258 10.32 33.15 -18.70
C GLY A 258 10.79 33.26 -17.25
N SER A 259 12.07 32.99 -17.03
CA SER A 259 13.11 34.04 -16.81
C SER A 259 14.30 33.50 -16.03
N ALA A 260 15.51 33.76 -16.57
CA ALA A 260 16.74 34.16 -15.87
C ALA A 260 17.24 33.28 -14.69
N THR A 261 18.49 32.82 -14.56
CA THR A 261 19.78 33.34 -15.04
C THR A 261 20.90 32.42 -14.52
N LYS A 262 21.97 32.32 -15.32
CA LYS A 262 23.40 32.25 -14.93
C LYS A 262 24.06 30.89 -14.56
N PHE A 263 24.93 30.51 -15.50
CA PHE A 263 26.32 30.05 -15.37
C PHE A 263 26.62 28.69 -14.70
N SER A 264 26.94 27.71 -15.56
CA SER A 264 27.95 26.69 -15.30
C SER A 264 29.00 26.75 -16.42
N PRO A 265 30.31 26.80 -16.12
CA PRO A 265 31.35 26.61 -17.11
C PRO A 265 31.94 25.19 -17.08
N ASN A 266 31.98 24.60 -18.28
CA ASN A 266 33.01 23.72 -18.84
C ASN A 266 33.43 22.45 -18.07
N HIS A 267 33.11 21.29 -18.63
CA HIS A 267 34.10 20.49 -19.35
C HIS A 267 33.50 19.26 -20.05
N SER A 268 34.09 18.97 -21.22
CA SER A 268 34.43 17.64 -21.72
C SER A 268 33.70 17.18 -22.98
N MET A 269 34.53 17.01 -24.01
CA MET A 269 34.27 16.60 -25.38
C MET A 269 33.90 15.12 -25.53
N LEU A 270 33.30 14.84 -26.71
CA LEU A 270 33.19 13.60 -27.52
C LEU A 270 31.71 13.42 -27.92
N GLU A 271 31.21 13.92 -29.05
CA GLU A 271 31.61 13.80 -30.47
C GLU A 271 31.47 12.38 -31.04
N PHE A 272 30.54 12.27 -32.01
CA PHE A 272 30.18 11.16 -32.92
C PHE A 272 29.26 10.03 -32.42
N GLY A 273 27.97 10.18 -32.75
CA GLY A 273 26.95 9.13 -32.74
C GLY A 273 25.64 9.63 -33.37
N VAL A 274 25.60 9.66 -34.70
CA VAL A 274 24.47 10.13 -35.52
C VAL A 274 23.38 9.06 -35.61
N VAL A 275 22.18 9.44 -35.12
CA VAL A 275 20.80 9.24 -35.65
C VAL A 275 20.31 7.81 -35.83
N SER A 276 19.06 7.45 -35.53
CA SER A 276 17.94 7.97 -34.75
C SER A 276 16.84 6.93 -35.03
N SER A 277 16.23 6.40 -33.99
CA SER A 277 15.09 5.51 -34.08
C SER A 277 14.01 6.06 -33.16
N HIS A 278 12.97 6.64 -33.77
CA HIS A 278 11.67 6.94 -33.19
C HIS A 278 10.70 7.09 -34.37
N ALA A 279 9.40 6.83 -34.29
CA ALA A 279 8.56 6.09 -33.38
C ALA A 279 7.15 6.14 -34.03
N VAL A 280 6.38 5.07 -33.85
CA VAL A 280 4.90 4.96 -33.78
C VAL A 280 4.05 6.20 -34.09
N HIS A 281 3.00 6.12 -34.92
CA HIS A 281 1.64 5.62 -34.64
C HIS A 281 0.81 5.89 -35.93
N ASP A 282 -0.34 5.34 -36.29
CA ASP A 282 -1.24 4.30 -35.81
C ASP A 282 -2.28 4.10 -36.96
N LEU A 283 -3.02 3.00 -36.87
CA LEU A 283 -4.38 2.79 -37.40
C LEU A 283 -4.63 2.48 -38.89
N ARG A 284 -5.34 1.34 -39.02
CA ARG A 284 -6.54 1.06 -39.82
C ARG A 284 -6.36 0.57 -41.27
N THR A 285 -6.40 -0.75 -41.35
CA THR A 285 -7.08 -1.54 -42.38
C THR A 285 -8.37 -0.88 -42.90
N MET A 286 -8.44 -0.66 -44.22
CA MET A 286 -9.60 -0.96 -45.07
C MET A 286 -9.20 -0.99 -46.55
N THR A 287 -9.57 -2.10 -47.18
CA THR A 287 -9.39 -2.48 -48.58
C THR A 287 -10.31 -1.65 -49.48
N ILE A 288 -9.77 -0.79 -50.35
CA ILE A 288 -10.52 -0.21 -51.50
C ILE A 288 -9.57 0.03 -52.69
N GLU A 289 -9.73 -0.80 -53.72
CA GLU A 289 -9.71 -0.52 -55.18
C GLU A 289 -9.09 0.80 -55.69
N PRO A 290 -8.03 0.78 -56.53
CA PRO A 290 -7.62 1.97 -57.26
C PRO A 290 -8.35 2.10 -58.61
N ARG A 291 -9.29 3.06 -58.64
CA ARG A 291 -9.81 3.70 -59.85
C ARG A 291 -8.75 4.60 -60.49
N SER A 292 -8.75 4.56 -61.83
CA SER A 292 -8.14 5.42 -62.85
C SER A 292 -7.63 6.83 -62.44
N PRO A 293 -6.46 7.27 -62.96
CA PRO A 293 -6.03 8.66 -62.92
C PRO A 293 -6.61 9.52 -64.08
N PRO A 294 -6.91 10.81 -63.85
CA PRO A 294 -7.30 11.77 -64.89
C PRO A 294 -6.08 12.40 -65.61
N PRO A 295 -6.27 12.99 -66.81
CA PRO A 295 -5.19 13.40 -67.70
C PRO A 295 -4.58 14.78 -67.36
N PRO A 296 -3.28 15.00 -67.64
CA PRO A 296 -2.68 16.33 -67.60
C PRO A 296 -2.84 17.11 -68.93
N PRO A 297 -2.87 18.45 -68.88
CA PRO A 297 -3.03 19.31 -70.05
C PRO A 297 -1.74 19.51 -70.86
N LYS A 298 -1.97 19.78 -72.15
CA LYS A 298 -1.01 19.94 -73.26
C LYS A 298 -0.09 21.16 -73.12
N LYS A 299 1.15 21.02 -73.65
CA LYS A 299 2.01 21.94 -74.45
C LYS A 299 3.47 21.47 -74.28
N ALA A 300 4.41 21.45 -75.22
CA ALA A 300 4.48 21.58 -76.67
C ALA A 300 5.94 21.21 -77.08
N ILE A 301 6.11 20.46 -78.18
CA ILE A 301 7.22 20.51 -79.19
C ILE A 301 8.67 20.13 -78.77
N ALA A 302 9.18 18.97 -79.26
CA ALA A 302 10.32 18.83 -80.21
C ALA A 302 11.11 17.49 -80.12
N ASN A 303 10.98 16.66 -81.17
CA ASN A 303 11.96 15.84 -81.94
C ASN A 303 13.25 15.25 -81.32
N PHE A 304 13.48 13.93 -81.49
CA PHE A 304 14.49 13.24 -82.37
C PHE A 304 14.69 11.76 -81.90
N GLU A 305 14.19 10.73 -82.58
CA GLU A 305 14.71 9.94 -83.74
C GLU A 305 15.85 8.92 -83.43
N PHE A 306 15.56 7.61 -83.60
CA PHE A 306 16.51 6.57 -84.05
C PHE A 306 15.77 5.54 -84.94
N LYS A 307 16.29 5.30 -86.15
CA LYS A 307 15.78 4.40 -87.20
C LYS A 307 16.65 3.15 -87.34
N THR A 308 16.02 2.03 -87.69
CA THR A 308 16.63 0.76 -88.15
C THR A 308 16.46 0.59 -89.68
N LEU A 309 17.44 -0.02 -90.36
CA LEU A 309 17.42 -0.31 -91.82
C LEU A 309 17.32 -1.82 -92.13
N PRO A 310 16.60 -2.22 -93.20
CA PRO A 310 16.52 -3.59 -93.72
C PRO A 310 17.37 -3.79 -95.00
N LEU A 311 17.71 -5.04 -95.34
CA LEU A 311 18.29 -5.41 -96.63
C LEU A 311 17.44 -6.45 -97.36
N THR A 312 17.02 -6.09 -98.56
CA THR A 312 16.23 -6.85 -99.52
C THR A 312 17.12 -7.36 -100.65
N GLY A 313 16.80 -8.55 -101.16
CA GLY A 313 17.57 -9.25 -102.20
C GLY A 313 17.38 -8.71 -103.61
N LYS A 314 18.32 -9.08 -104.51
CA LYS A 314 18.22 -9.09 -105.98
C LYS A 314 19.52 -9.65 -106.57
N TRP A 315 19.69 -10.97 -106.56
CA TRP A 315 20.68 -11.66 -107.43
C TRP A 315 20.05 -12.97 -107.91
N ALA A 316 19.03 -12.81 -108.75
CA ALA A 316 18.47 -13.87 -109.57
C ALA A 316 19.41 -14.14 -110.75
N ARG A 317 19.60 -15.44 -111.03
CA ARG A 317 20.41 -16.00 -112.11
C ARG A 317 19.85 -15.64 -113.49
N GLU A 318 20.73 -15.37 -114.45
CA GLU A 318 20.47 -15.61 -115.87
C GLU A 318 21.47 -16.64 -116.39
N ALA A 319 20.95 -17.78 -116.85
CA ALA A 319 21.68 -18.81 -117.55
C ALA A 319 21.25 -18.78 -119.01
N SER A 320 22.08 -18.19 -119.88
CA SER A 320 21.92 -18.28 -121.33
C SER A 320 22.70 -19.48 -121.88
N VAL A 321 22.03 -20.16 -122.80
CA VAL A 321 22.33 -21.46 -123.39
C VAL A 321 23.28 -21.26 -124.58
N SER A 322 24.45 -21.92 -124.56
CA SER A 322 25.27 -22.14 -125.76
C SER A 322 25.90 -23.54 -125.74
N ASN A 323 25.69 -24.27 -126.85
CA ASN A 323 26.34 -25.49 -127.34
C ASN A 323 26.60 -26.68 -126.36
N PRO A 324 25.89 -27.82 -126.52
CA PRO A 324 26.10 -29.04 -125.72
C PRO A 324 27.52 -29.63 -125.78
N GLN A 325 28.20 -29.59 -126.93
CA GLN A 325 29.54 -30.18 -127.08
C GLN A 325 30.67 -29.28 -126.55
N GLU A 326 30.46 -27.96 -126.54
CA GLU A 326 31.42 -27.00 -125.98
C GLU A 326 31.30 -26.92 -124.44
N ARG A 327 30.11 -27.19 -123.89
CA ARG A 327 29.85 -27.31 -122.45
C ARG A 327 30.53 -28.53 -121.82
N GLU A 328 30.71 -29.61 -122.58
CA GLU A 328 31.36 -30.84 -122.09
C GLU A 328 32.90 -30.71 -122.08
N ALA A 329 33.47 -30.03 -123.08
CA ALA A 329 34.89 -29.66 -123.10
C ALA A 329 35.23 -28.67 -121.96
N ARG A 330 34.41 -27.61 -121.77
CA ARG A 330 34.56 -26.69 -120.63
C ARG A 330 34.36 -27.37 -119.27
N ARG A 331 33.53 -28.42 -119.16
CA ARG A 331 33.37 -29.17 -117.90
C ARG A 331 34.63 -29.97 -117.56
N ARG A 332 35.28 -30.63 -118.54
CA ARG A 332 36.53 -31.37 -118.29
C ARG A 332 37.72 -30.46 -118.01
N GLU A 333 37.77 -29.30 -118.64
CA GLU A 333 38.83 -28.32 -118.39
C GLU A 333 38.61 -27.58 -117.06
N ALA A 334 37.38 -27.16 -116.76
CA ALA A 334 37.03 -26.59 -115.46
C ALA A 334 37.12 -27.60 -114.31
N GLN A 335 36.92 -28.91 -114.55
CA GLN A 335 37.20 -29.94 -113.55
C GLN A 335 38.69 -30.06 -113.27
N ARG A 336 39.54 -30.10 -114.30
CA ARG A 336 40.99 -30.13 -114.11
C ARG A 336 41.54 -28.86 -113.44
N GLN A 337 40.96 -27.69 -113.74
CA GLN A 337 41.31 -26.43 -113.05
C GLN A 337 40.83 -26.42 -111.60
N ARG A 338 39.60 -26.88 -111.33
CA ARG A 338 39.10 -26.99 -109.96
C ARG A 338 39.88 -27.99 -109.13
N GLU A 339 40.30 -29.11 -109.71
CA GLU A 339 41.12 -30.10 -109.00
C GLU A 339 42.49 -29.53 -108.62
N LEU A 340 43.15 -28.77 -109.51
CA LEU A 340 44.42 -28.10 -109.20
C LEU A 340 44.25 -26.96 -108.19
N ASP A 341 43.19 -26.17 -108.30
CA ASP A 341 42.88 -25.09 -107.35
C ASP A 341 42.44 -25.65 -105.98
N GLU A 342 41.70 -26.77 -105.95
CA GLU A 342 41.29 -27.46 -104.72
C GLU A 342 42.49 -28.11 -104.02
N GLU A 343 43.44 -28.66 -104.77
CA GLU A 343 44.66 -29.25 -104.21
C GLU A 343 45.58 -28.16 -103.61
N GLN A 344 45.72 -27.00 -104.27
CA GLN A 344 46.43 -25.85 -103.71
C GLN A 344 45.69 -25.24 -102.51
N ALA A 345 44.36 -25.14 -102.56
CA ALA A 345 43.56 -24.63 -101.44
C ALA A 345 43.64 -25.55 -100.21
N LEU A 346 43.66 -26.88 -100.40
CA LEU A 346 43.85 -27.84 -99.31
C LEU A 346 45.23 -27.73 -98.67
N GLU A 347 46.27 -27.48 -99.46
CA GLU A 347 47.63 -27.33 -98.92
C GLU A 347 47.82 -26.01 -98.17
N ASP A 348 47.24 -24.91 -98.67
CA ASP A 348 47.24 -23.61 -97.99
C ASP A 348 46.36 -23.60 -96.74
N GLU A 349 45.22 -24.30 -96.76
CA GLU A 349 44.35 -24.44 -95.59
C GLU A 349 44.99 -25.34 -94.52
N ARG A 350 45.73 -26.39 -94.92
CA ARG A 350 46.55 -27.20 -94.00
C ARG A 350 47.62 -26.35 -93.32
N ARG A 351 48.33 -25.49 -94.06
CA ARG A 351 49.34 -24.57 -93.48
C ARG A 351 48.72 -23.57 -92.51
N ARG A 352 47.57 -22.98 -92.85
CA ARG A 352 46.85 -22.06 -91.95
C ARG A 352 46.37 -22.74 -90.68
N GLN A 353 45.88 -23.98 -90.77
CA GLN A 353 45.45 -24.73 -89.59
C GLN A 353 46.64 -25.11 -88.69
N GLU A 354 47.80 -25.44 -89.26
CA GLU A 354 49.01 -25.71 -88.49
C GLU A 354 49.52 -24.46 -87.76
N ASP A 355 49.51 -23.29 -88.41
CA ASP A 355 49.94 -22.03 -87.78
C ASP A 355 48.95 -21.55 -86.70
N ILE A 356 47.64 -21.73 -86.91
CA ILE A 356 46.62 -21.45 -85.90
C ILE A 356 46.77 -22.38 -84.70
N LYS A 357 47.06 -23.66 -84.94
CA LYS A 357 47.27 -24.64 -83.86
C LYS A 357 48.51 -24.33 -83.04
N LYS A 358 49.62 -23.94 -83.68
CA LYS A 358 50.85 -23.52 -82.97
C LYS A 358 50.63 -22.27 -82.12
N ARG A 359 49.92 -21.25 -82.62
CA ARG A 359 49.61 -20.05 -81.82
C ARG A 359 48.73 -20.36 -80.62
N LYS A 360 47.73 -21.23 -80.77
CA LYS A 360 46.85 -21.64 -79.66
C LYS A 360 47.58 -22.46 -78.60
N ASP A 361 48.48 -23.36 -79.01
CA ASP A 361 49.26 -24.15 -78.06
C ASP A 361 50.28 -23.29 -77.29
N GLU A 362 50.86 -22.27 -77.93
CA GLU A 362 51.77 -21.33 -77.28
C GLU A 362 51.06 -20.37 -76.31
N GLU A 363 49.86 -19.90 -76.67
CA GLU A 363 49.01 -19.08 -75.80
C GLU A 363 48.53 -19.87 -74.58
N LYS A 364 48.13 -21.13 -74.78
CA LYS A 364 47.73 -22.02 -73.68
C LYS A 364 48.87 -22.31 -72.71
N ARG A 365 50.11 -22.49 -73.21
CA ARG A 365 51.28 -22.69 -72.34
C ARG A 365 51.58 -21.46 -71.48
N ARG A 366 51.33 -20.26 -72.01
CA ARG A 366 51.52 -19.00 -71.28
C ARG A 366 50.46 -18.81 -70.18
N GLU A 367 49.21 -19.18 -70.45
CA GLU A 367 48.13 -19.14 -69.45
C GLU A 367 48.37 -20.12 -68.29
N GLU A 368 48.88 -21.33 -68.58
CA GLU A 368 49.22 -22.32 -67.54
C GLU A 368 50.36 -21.83 -66.63
N GLU A 369 51.36 -21.14 -67.17
CA GLU A 369 52.45 -20.52 -66.39
C GLU A 369 51.92 -19.38 -65.49
N GLU A 370 51.01 -18.53 -66.00
CA GLU A 370 50.40 -17.44 -65.22
C GLU A 370 49.41 -17.93 -64.15
N GLU A 371 48.68 -19.03 -64.37
CA GLU A 371 47.80 -19.63 -63.36
C GLU A 371 48.57 -20.25 -62.19
N VAL A 372 49.73 -20.88 -62.46
CA VAL A 372 50.59 -21.44 -61.42
C VAL A 372 51.14 -20.32 -60.53
N GLU A 373 51.56 -19.20 -61.10
CA GLU A 373 52.08 -18.06 -60.33
C GLU A 373 50.99 -17.38 -59.48
N ARG A 374 49.76 -17.27 -60.01
CA ARG A 374 48.59 -16.79 -59.24
C ARG A 374 48.26 -17.71 -58.05
N ARG A 375 48.34 -19.03 -58.24
CA ARG A 375 48.08 -19.98 -57.15
C ARG A 375 49.13 -19.90 -56.04
N LEU A 376 50.42 -19.82 -56.40
CA LEU A 376 51.50 -19.67 -55.43
C LEU A 376 51.40 -18.39 -54.60
N ARG A 377 50.97 -17.28 -55.21
CA ARG A 377 50.76 -16.01 -54.51
C ARG A 377 49.62 -16.09 -53.49
N LEU A 378 48.49 -16.70 -53.87
CA LEU A 378 47.33 -16.86 -52.99
C LEU A 378 47.60 -17.84 -51.84
N GLU A 379 48.34 -18.91 -52.09
CA GLU A 379 48.72 -19.88 -51.05
C GLU A 379 49.65 -19.26 -50.01
N GLY A 380 50.58 -18.40 -50.43
CA GLY A 380 51.47 -17.64 -49.52
C GLY A 380 50.71 -16.67 -48.61
N GLU A 381 49.71 -15.96 -49.13
CA GLU A 381 48.88 -15.04 -48.34
C GLU A 381 47.98 -15.79 -47.34
N LEU A 382 47.34 -16.89 -47.77
CA LEU A 382 46.53 -17.74 -46.89
C LEU A 382 47.36 -18.31 -45.73
N ARG A 383 48.61 -18.69 -45.98
CA ARG A 383 49.50 -19.23 -44.95
C ARG A 383 49.93 -18.17 -43.93
N ARG A 384 50.07 -16.90 -44.33
CA ARG A 384 50.34 -15.78 -43.42
C ARG A 384 49.12 -15.46 -42.55
N ILE A 385 47.93 -15.44 -43.13
CA ILE A 385 46.67 -15.17 -42.41
C ILE A 385 46.37 -16.28 -41.39
N ALA A 386 46.63 -17.54 -41.74
CA ALA A 386 46.43 -18.66 -40.82
C ALA A 386 47.38 -18.60 -39.62
N ALA A 387 48.66 -18.25 -39.82
CA ALA A 387 49.64 -18.14 -38.74
C ALA A 387 49.35 -16.95 -37.80
N GLU A 388 48.81 -15.85 -38.32
CA GLU A 388 48.43 -14.68 -37.53
C GLU A 388 47.20 -14.94 -36.66
N ARG A 389 46.17 -15.64 -37.18
CA ARG A 389 44.99 -16.05 -36.41
C ARG A 389 45.33 -16.97 -35.24
N GLU A 390 46.28 -17.89 -35.43
CA GLU A 390 46.65 -18.83 -34.38
C GLU A 390 47.43 -18.14 -33.24
N ARG A 391 48.31 -17.18 -33.57
CA ARG A 391 48.98 -16.36 -32.55
C ARG A 391 48.00 -15.53 -31.74
N LYS A 392 46.96 -15.01 -32.38
CA LYS A 392 45.91 -14.24 -31.69
C LYS A 392 45.08 -15.12 -30.75
N ARG A 393 44.72 -16.34 -31.17
CA ARG A 393 43.95 -17.28 -30.35
C ARG A 393 44.67 -17.66 -29.05
N ILE A 394 45.99 -17.88 -29.12
CA ILE A 394 46.79 -18.24 -27.94
C ILE A 394 46.88 -17.06 -26.94
N ALA A 395 46.98 -15.82 -27.42
CA ALA A 395 46.99 -14.64 -26.56
C ALA A 395 45.63 -14.39 -25.89
N ASP A 396 44.53 -14.58 -26.62
CA ASP A 396 43.17 -14.41 -26.11
C ASP A 396 42.85 -15.46 -25.02
N GLU A 397 43.31 -16.71 -25.17
CA GLU A 397 43.10 -17.79 -24.20
C GLU A 397 43.88 -17.57 -22.88
N GLU A 398 45.07 -16.95 -22.95
CA GLU A 398 45.85 -16.62 -21.76
C GLU A 398 45.23 -15.44 -20.98
N GLU A 399 44.66 -14.45 -21.69
CA GLU A 399 43.95 -13.33 -21.07
C GLU A 399 42.65 -13.79 -20.39
N GLU A 400 41.90 -14.70 -21.02
CA GLU A 400 40.69 -15.28 -20.45
C GLU A 400 40.99 -16.07 -19.16
N ARG A 401 42.13 -16.78 -19.09
CA ARG A 401 42.59 -17.45 -17.86
C ARG A 401 43.00 -16.51 -16.74
N ARG A 402 43.42 -15.27 -17.03
CA ARG A 402 43.68 -14.24 -16.01
C ARG A 402 42.37 -13.66 -15.48
N ARG A 403 41.47 -13.25 -16.38
CA ARG A 403 40.15 -12.72 -16.03
C ARG A 403 39.32 -13.73 -15.21
N LYS A 404 39.39 -15.02 -15.53
CA LYS A 404 38.67 -16.07 -14.79
C LYS A 404 39.16 -16.23 -13.35
N ARG A 405 40.46 -16.05 -13.08
CA ARG A 405 41.02 -16.11 -11.72
C ARG A 405 40.61 -14.89 -10.88
N GLU A 406 40.68 -13.70 -11.47
CA GLU A 406 40.23 -12.46 -10.81
C GLU A 406 38.73 -12.49 -10.47
N ILE A 407 37.90 -13.06 -11.36
CA ILE A 407 36.45 -13.20 -11.10
C ILE A 407 36.18 -14.23 -9.98
N GLU A 408 36.97 -15.29 -9.87
CA GLU A 408 36.78 -16.28 -8.79
C GLU A 408 37.19 -15.73 -7.42
N GLU A 409 38.28 -14.96 -7.36
CA GLU A 409 38.77 -14.30 -6.16
C GLU A 409 37.77 -13.23 -5.67
N ARG A 410 37.29 -12.38 -6.58
CA ARG A 410 36.24 -11.39 -6.27
C ARG A 410 34.95 -12.04 -5.77
N LYS A 411 34.61 -13.24 -6.25
CA LYS A 411 33.46 -14.02 -5.74
C LYS A 411 33.71 -14.64 -4.37
N ARG A 412 34.96 -14.91 -3.97
CA ARG A 412 35.27 -15.39 -2.61
C ARG A 412 35.14 -14.24 -1.61
N GLU A 413 35.72 -13.09 -1.92
CA GLU A 413 35.64 -11.90 -1.07
C GLU A 413 34.20 -11.42 -0.89
N ASP A 414 33.39 -11.41 -1.95
CA ASP A 414 31.98 -10.99 -1.85
C ASP A 414 31.14 -11.96 -1.00
N ARG A 415 31.43 -13.27 -1.06
CA ARG A 415 30.77 -14.26 -0.17
C ARG A 415 31.18 -14.08 1.29
N GLU A 416 32.46 -13.79 1.54
CA GLU A 416 32.95 -13.53 2.90
C GLU A 416 32.35 -12.25 3.47
N ARG A 417 32.29 -11.17 2.69
CA ARG A 417 31.64 -9.91 3.07
C ARG A 417 30.17 -10.11 3.44
N ARG A 418 29.41 -10.87 2.64
CA ARG A 418 28.00 -11.17 2.95
C ARG A 418 27.85 -11.99 4.23
N LEU A 419 28.76 -12.92 4.51
CA LEU A 419 28.74 -13.70 5.75
C LEU A 419 29.08 -12.83 6.97
N GLU A 420 30.03 -11.91 6.84
CA GLU A 420 30.36 -10.95 7.91
C GLU A 420 29.22 -9.97 8.17
N GLU A 421 28.59 -9.44 7.12
CA GLU A 421 27.41 -8.58 7.23
C GLU A 421 26.24 -9.33 7.88
N HIS A 422 26.01 -10.58 7.51
CA HIS A 422 25.00 -11.43 8.16
C HIS A 422 25.33 -11.66 9.65
N ARG A 423 26.59 -11.94 9.99
CA ARG A 423 27.02 -12.10 11.40
C ARG A 423 26.83 -10.82 12.21
N ARG A 424 27.16 -9.65 11.64
CA ARG A 424 26.93 -8.35 12.30
C ARG A 424 25.45 -8.08 12.50
N LEU A 425 24.62 -8.37 11.50
CA LEU A 425 23.17 -8.20 11.61
C LEU A 425 22.58 -9.14 12.68
N GLU A 426 23.07 -10.36 12.76
CA GLU A 426 22.62 -11.33 13.77
C GLU A 426 23.06 -10.94 15.19
N GLN A 427 24.29 -10.46 15.36
CA GLN A 427 24.76 -9.90 16.63
C GLN A 427 23.91 -8.69 17.04
N TRP A 428 23.62 -7.79 16.12
CA TRP A 428 22.78 -6.62 16.37
C TRP A 428 21.34 -7.01 16.77
N ARG A 429 20.75 -8.04 16.15
CA ARG A 429 19.44 -8.58 16.56
C ARG A 429 19.47 -9.14 17.97
N ARG A 430 20.50 -9.94 18.31
CA ARG A 430 20.66 -10.49 19.67
C ARG A 430 20.87 -9.39 20.71
N GLU A 431 21.65 -8.36 20.40
CA GLU A 431 21.85 -7.21 21.29
C GLU A 431 20.55 -6.44 21.52
N ARG A 432 19.75 -6.24 20.46
CA ARG A 432 18.44 -5.58 20.57
C ARG A 432 17.46 -6.40 21.38
N GLU A 433 17.38 -7.70 21.15
CA GLU A 433 16.54 -8.61 21.94
C GLU A 433 16.97 -8.64 23.41
N TRP A 434 18.28 -8.67 23.67
CA TRP A 434 18.81 -8.62 25.03
C TRP A 434 18.51 -7.29 25.72
N ALA A 435 18.62 -6.16 25.01
CA ALA A 435 18.26 -4.84 25.54
C ALA A 435 16.77 -4.76 25.88
N ILE A 436 15.89 -5.22 24.98
CA ILE A 436 14.43 -5.27 25.22
C ILE A 436 14.11 -6.17 26.43
N GLN A 437 14.77 -7.33 26.56
CA GLN A 437 14.58 -8.21 27.72
C GLN A 437 15.06 -7.58 29.04
N GLN A 438 16.19 -6.86 29.02
CA GLN A 438 16.70 -6.17 30.21
C GLN A 438 15.77 -5.02 30.63
N GLU A 439 15.21 -4.29 29.67
CA GLU A 439 14.23 -3.23 29.93
C GLU A 439 12.90 -3.80 30.44
N ALA A 440 12.41 -4.89 29.84
CA ALA A 440 11.24 -5.61 30.33
C ALA A 440 11.44 -6.08 31.77
N ARG A 441 12.58 -6.70 32.09
CA ARG A 441 12.91 -7.13 33.46
C ARG A 441 12.98 -5.96 34.45
N LYS A 442 13.59 -4.84 34.07
CA LYS A 442 13.67 -3.64 34.93
C LYS A 442 12.28 -3.04 35.19
N SER A 443 11.44 -2.98 34.17
CA SER A 443 10.06 -2.46 34.32
C SER A 443 9.18 -3.40 35.16
N GLU A 444 9.34 -4.72 35.04
CA GLU A 444 8.69 -5.70 35.92
C GLU A 444 9.16 -5.57 37.37
N GLU A 445 10.46 -5.45 37.62
CA GLU A 445 11.01 -5.25 38.97
C GLU A 445 10.52 -3.94 39.59
N LEU A 446 10.37 -2.88 38.80
CA LEU A 446 9.81 -1.60 39.25
C LEU A 446 8.32 -1.73 39.59
N ARG A 447 7.52 -2.37 38.73
CA ARG A 447 6.10 -2.65 39.00
C ARG A 447 5.91 -3.48 40.27
N ALA A 448 6.72 -4.52 40.46
CA ALA A 448 6.67 -5.36 41.65
C ALA A 448 6.99 -4.56 42.92
N ARG A 449 7.98 -3.66 42.89
CA ARG A 449 8.28 -2.78 44.02
C ARG A 449 7.12 -1.85 44.35
N GLU A 450 6.56 -1.18 43.35
CA GLU A 450 5.40 -0.30 43.51
C GLU A 450 4.20 -1.05 44.11
N GLU A 451 3.93 -2.28 43.65
CA GLU A 451 2.87 -3.14 44.19
C GLU A 451 3.12 -3.52 45.66
N THR A 452 4.35 -3.88 46.03
CA THR A 452 4.67 -4.21 47.44
C THR A 452 4.56 -2.99 48.35
N GLU A 453 4.98 -1.80 47.89
CA GLU A 453 4.80 -0.55 48.65
C GLU A 453 3.33 -0.19 48.80
N ARG A 454 2.54 -0.36 47.73
CA ARG A 454 1.09 -0.17 47.74
C ARG A 454 0.43 -1.11 48.75
N GLN A 455 0.72 -2.40 48.70
CA GLN A 455 0.20 -3.38 49.67
C GLN A 455 0.58 -3.02 51.09
N ARG A 456 1.83 -2.56 51.32
CA ARG A 456 2.29 -2.10 52.63
C ARG A 456 1.50 -0.88 53.12
N LYS A 457 1.22 0.10 52.24
CA LYS A 457 0.39 1.27 52.56
C LYS A 457 -1.06 0.87 52.89
N ILE A 458 -1.65 -0.05 52.11
CA ILE A 458 -3.00 -0.58 52.37
C ILE A 458 -3.04 -1.30 53.73
N GLN A 459 -2.09 -2.18 54.02
CA GLN A 459 -2.01 -2.89 55.30
C GLN A 459 -1.77 -1.93 56.49
N GLN A 460 -0.98 -0.87 56.29
CA GLN A 460 -0.79 0.17 57.31
C GLN A 460 -2.09 0.92 57.58
N ALA A 461 -2.79 1.34 56.52
CA ALA A 461 -4.09 2.00 56.63
C ALA A 461 -5.13 1.08 57.28
N GLU A 462 -5.16 -0.20 56.93
CA GLU A 462 -6.01 -1.21 57.56
C GLU A 462 -5.73 -1.34 59.06
N LYS A 463 -4.45 -1.45 59.46
CA LYS A 463 -4.08 -1.49 60.89
C LYS A 463 -4.53 -0.24 61.64
N LEU A 464 -4.39 0.93 61.02
CA LEU A 464 -4.86 2.20 61.58
C LEU A 464 -6.40 2.22 61.71
N VAL A 465 -7.12 1.68 60.73
CA VAL A 465 -8.58 1.54 60.77
C VAL A 465 -9.00 0.63 61.92
N VAL A 466 -8.38 -0.55 62.07
CA VAL A 466 -8.67 -1.51 63.15
C VAL A 466 -8.40 -0.86 64.52
N GLN A 467 -7.27 -0.17 64.67
CA GLN A 467 -6.89 0.50 65.91
C GLN A 467 -7.80 1.70 66.23
N ALA A 468 -8.18 2.49 65.22
CA ALA A 468 -9.05 3.64 65.41
C ALA A 468 -10.49 3.22 65.71
N ARG A 469 -10.96 2.10 65.15
CA ARG A 469 -12.31 1.58 65.39
C ARG A 469 -12.60 1.33 66.87
N SER A 470 -11.59 1.04 67.69
CA SER A 470 -11.77 0.87 69.12
C SER A 470 -11.82 2.20 69.91
N LYS A 471 -11.45 3.34 69.31
CA LYS A 471 -11.25 4.60 70.03
C LYS A 471 -12.00 5.81 69.45
N GLN A 472 -12.17 5.91 68.13
CA GLN A 472 -12.73 7.10 67.48
C GLN A 472 -13.57 6.77 66.22
N PRO A 473 -14.81 7.27 66.11
CA PRO A 473 -15.65 7.06 64.93
C PRO A 473 -15.18 7.85 63.69
N ALA A 474 -14.33 8.87 63.85
CA ALA A 474 -13.89 9.76 62.77
C ALA A 474 -13.11 9.07 61.64
N VAL A 475 -12.48 7.92 61.90
CA VAL A 475 -11.69 7.18 60.89
C VAL A 475 -12.58 6.38 59.93
N THR A 476 -13.87 6.22 60.25
CA THR A 476 -14.83 5.43 59.46
C THR A 476 -15.64 6.25 58.46
N THR A 477 -15.40 7.56 58.35
CA THR A 477 -16.18 8.47 57.50
C THR A 477 -15.29 9.35 56.64
N GLY A 478 -15.78 9.75 55.47
CA GLY A 478 -15.08 10.69 54.60
C GLY A 478 -15.85 10.99 53.32
N TRP A 479 -15.20 11.69 52.39
CA TRP A 479 -15.74 11.98 51.07
C TRP A 479 -15.07 11.10 50.01
N VAL A 480 -15.86 10.65 49.04
CA VAL A 480 -15.38 9.94 47.87
C VAL A 480 -16.25 10.31 46.67
N THR A 481 -15.63 10.39 45.49
CA THR A 481 -16.37 10.60 44.24
C THR A 481 -16.44 9.29 43.49
N ILE A 482 -17.66 8.87 43.13
CA ILE A 482 -17.95 7.53 42.62
C ILE A 482 -18.62 7.66 41.25
N GLN A 483 -18.16 6.87 40.30
CA GLN A 483 -18.85 6.60 39.05
C GLN A 483 -19.38 5.16 39.11
N PHE A 484 -20.69 5.04 39.08
CA PHE A 484 -21.37 3.75 39.08
C PHE A 484 -21.38 3.16 37.68
N ASN A 485 -21.43 1.84 37.57
CA ASN A 485 -21.47 1.16 36.27
C ASN A 485 -22.74 1.51 35.44
N ASP A 486 -23.84 1.85 36.11
CA ASP A 486 -25.11 2.23 35.50
C ASP A 486 -25.20 3.73 35.14
N SER A 487 -24.22 4.53 35.56
CA SER A 487 -24.29 5.99 35.48
C SER A 487 -22.95 6.56 35.06
N PRO A 488 -22.84 7.16 33.86
CA PRO A 488 -21.58 7.74 33.38
C PRO A 488 -21.15 8.98 34.17
N PHE A 489 -22.01 9.51 35.05
CA PHE A 489 -21.73 10.70 35.85
C PHE A 489 -21.03 10.37 37.16
N TRP A 490 -19.97 11.13 37.45
CA TRP A 490 -19.30 11.16 38.75
C TRP A 490 -20.18 11.81 39.81
N LYS A 491 -20.37 11.12 40.93
CA LYS A 491 -21.21 11.58 42.05
C LYS A 491 -20.35 11.64 43.31
N ARG A 492 -20.23 12.83 43.90
CA ARG A 492 -19.60 13.00 45.21
C ARG A 492 -20.54 12.48 46.30
N ARG A 493 -20.03 11.62 47.17
CA ARG A 493 -20.77 10.95 48.24
C ARG A 493 -19.99 11.02 49.54
N TYR A 494 -20.71 11.28 50.63
CA TYR A 494 -20.17 11.13 51.97
C TYR A 494 -20.34 9.68 52.39
N TYR A 495 -19.27 8.98 52.69
CA TYR A 495 -19.33 7.59 53.10
C TYR A 495 -19.24 7.46 54.61
N ARG A 496 -19.93 6.45 55.14
CA ARG A 496 -19.78 5.95 56.50
C ARG A 496 -19.63 4.44 56.44
N PHE A 497 -18.60 3.94 57.09
CA PHE A 497 -18.30 2.54 57.16
C PHE A 497 -18.75 1.97 58.50
N ASP A 498 -19.67 1.00 58.49
CA ASP A 498 -20.13 0.31 59.70
C ASP A 498 -19.95 -1.20 59.60
N LYS A 499 -18.92 -1.69 60.30
CA LYS A 499 -18.46 -3.09 60.31
C LYS A 499 -18.08 -3.61 58.91
N ASN A 500 -19.09 -4.09 58.18
CA ASN A 500 -18.96 -4.71 56.86
C ASN A 500 -19.89 -4.01 55.84
N HIS A 501 -20.58 -2.94 56.26
CA HIS A 501 -21.47 -2.17 55.40
C HIS A 501 -20.85 -0.82 55.06
N LEU A 502 -20.85 -0.49 53.77
CA LEU A 502 -20.55 0.83 53.26
C LEU A 502 -21.87 1.58 53.04
N HIS A 503 -22.09 2.65 53.80
CA HIS A 503 -23.23 3.54 53.64
C HIS A 503 -22.81 4.81 52.89
N LEU A 504 -23.52 5.15 51.82
CA LEU A 504 -23.28 6.33 51.01
C LEU A 504 -24.42 7.33 51.22
N TYR A 505 -24.06 8.57 51.55
CA TYR A 505 -24.97 9.69 51.78
C TYR A 505 -24.70 10.81 50.77
N ARG A 506 -25.68 11.70 50.58
CA ARG A 506 -25.48 12.88 49.74
C ARG A 506 -24.58 13.90 50.42
N SER A 507 -24.72 14.07 51.74
CA SER A 507 -23.94 15.01 52.53
C SER A 507 -23.66 14.51 53.95
N GLU A 508 -22.66 15.10 54.61
CA GLU A 508 -22.28 14.77 55.99
C GLU A 508 -23.40 15.00 56.99
N LYS A 509 -24.18 16.08 56.82
CA LYS A 509 -25.30 16.43 57.72
C LYS A 509 -26.45 15.44 57.67
N GLU A 510 -26.58 14.71 56.57
CA GLU A 510 -27.65 13.74 56.37
C GLU A 510 -27.38 12.40 57.05
N LYS A 511 -26.15 12.16 57.50
CA LYS A 511 -25.74 10.90 58.14
C LYS A 511 -26.60 10.52 59.35
N ASP A 512 -27.10 11.51 60.10
CA ASP A 512 -27.86 11.28 61.33
C ASP A 512 -29.38 11.34 61.12
N THR A 513 -29.84 11.85 59.97
CA THR A 513 -31.26 12.20 59.76
C THR A 513 -31.91 11.41 58.63
N ILE A 514 -31.15 10.94 57.64
CA ILE A 514 -31.69 10.38 56.40
C ILE A 514 -31.18 8.95 56.18
N THR A 515 -32.06 8.10 55.65
CA THR A 515 -31.72 6.77 55.13
C THR A 515 -30.57 6.89 54.12
N PRO A 516 -29.51 6.07 54.22
CA PRO A 516 -28.41 6.10 53.25
C PRO A 516 -28.95 5.89 51.83
N LEU A 517 -28.42 6.66 50.87
CA LEU A 517 -28.78 6.53 49.45
C LEU A 517 -28.47 5.13 48.94
N GLU A 518 -27.36 4.57 49.42
CA GLU A 518 -26.93 3.24 49.07
C GLU A 518 -26.24 2.60 50.27
N THR A 519 -26.59 1.34 50.52
CA THR A 519 -25.93 0.50 51.51
C THR A 519 -25.41 -0.73 50.80
N VAL A 520 -24.11 -0.94 50.90
CA VAL A 520 -23.42 -2.07 50.27
C VAL A 520 -22.85 -2.95 51.36
N ASP A 521 -23.27 -4.22 51.37
CA ASP A 521 -22.59 -5.25 52.15
C ASP A 521 -21.31 -5.64 51.41
N LEU A 522 -20.18 -5.56 52.11
CA LEU A 522 -18.86 -5.81 51.55
C LEU A 522 -18.43 -7.27 51.75
N GLN A 523 -18.96 -7.96 52.76
CA GLN A 523 -18.45 -9.25 53.18
C GLN A 523 -18.66 -10.30 52.09
N GLY A 524 -17.57 -10.81 51.51
CA GLY A 524 -17.60 -11.81 50.45
C GLY A 524 -18.06 -11.30 49.07
N LYS A 525 -18.59 -10.07 48.98
CA LYS A 525 -19.13 -9.45 47.75
C LYS A 525 -18.11 -8.67 46.95
N VAL A 526 -17.03 -8.18 47.58
CA VAL A 526 -15.94 -7.53 46.84
C VAL A 526 -15.05 -8.61 46.23
N LYS A 527 -14.82 -8.51 44.92
CA LYS A 527 -13.94 -9.37 44.14
C LYS A 527 -12.48 -8.93 44.27
N GLY A 528 -12.23 -7.63 44.22
CA GLY A 528 -10.88 -7.08 44.35
C GLY A 528 -10.83 -5.56 44.28
N LEU A 529 -9.71 -5.01 44.75
CA LEU A 529 -9.41 -3.58 44.74
C LEU A 529 -8.31 -3.30 43.70
N LYS A 530 -8.69 -2.64 42.61
CA LYS A 530 -7.83 -2.41 41.45
C LYS A 530 -7.48 -0.94 41.26
N GLU A 531 -6.46 -0.68 40.46
CA GLU A 531 -6.07 0.66 40.02
C GLU A 531 -6.09 0.78 38.50
N TRP A 532 -5.78 1.96 37.98
CA TRP A 532 -5.75 2.23 36.54
C TRP A 532 -4.80 1.29 35.78
N LYS A 533 -3.69 0.87 36.41
CA LYS A 533 -2.72 -0.09 35.86
C LYS A 533 -3.29 -1.50 35.67
N ASP A 534 -4.39 -1.84 36.35
CA ASP A 534 -5.00 -3.18 36.35
C ASP A 534 -6.07 -3.35 35.26
N GLY A 535 -5.93 -2.63 34.14
CA GLY A 535 -6.87 -2.64 33.00
C GLY A 535 -7.95 -1.56 33.04
N TYR A 536 -7.73 -0.47 33.78
CA TYR A 536 -8.64 0.68 33.88
C TYR A 536 -7.91 1.97 33.48
N GLU A 537 -7.30 1.96 32.30
CA GLU A 537 -6.41 3.02 31.80
C GLU A 537 -7.11 4.39 31.73
N GLU A 538 -8.43 4.43 31.56
CA GLU A 538 -9.23 5.65 31.57
C GLU A 538 -9.16 6.43 32.89
N LEU A 539 -8.77 5.78 33.98
CA LEU A 539 -8.62 6.39 35.29
C LEU A 539 -7.22 6.97 35.55
N GLU A 540 -6.27 6.78 34.63
CA GLU A 540 -4.90 7.32 34.75
C GLU A 540 -4.90 8.85 34.87
N ALA A 541 -5.80 9.52 34.16
CA ALA A 541 -5.93 10.98 34.18
C ALA A 541 -6.51 11.53 35.51
N ILE A 542 -7.07 10.67 36.36
CA ILE A 542 -7.73 11.08 37.61
C ILE A 542 -6.81 10.73 38.78
N ALA A 543 -6.28 11.75 39.45
CA ALA A 543 -5.42 11.56 40.61
C ALA A 543 -6.15 10.78 41.72
N TYR A 544 -5.43 9.85 42.36
CA TYR A 544 -5.93 9.02 43.47
C TYR A 544 -7.18 8.20 43.10
N SER A 545 -7.32 7.84 41.83
CA SER A 545 -8.35 6.93 41.37
C SER A 545 -8.05 5.48 41.76
N PHE A 546 -9.11 4.70 41.89
CA PHE A 546 -9.10 3.25 42.12
C PHE A 546 -10.45 2.65 41.74
N VAL A 547 -10.50 1.32 41.64
CA VAL A 547 -11.69 0.57 41.25
C VAL A 547 -12.01 -0.48 42.30
N VAL A 548 -13.29 -0.60 42.62
CA VAL A 548 -13.83 -1.68 43.44
C VAL A 548 -14.62 -2.61 42.54
N GLU A 549 -14.10 -3.82 42.30
CA GLU A 549 -14.84 -4.85 41.57
C GLU A 549 -15.73 -5.62 42.54
N PHE A 550 -17.03 -5.69 42.28
CA PHE A 550 -17.96 -6.54 43.01
C PHE A 550 -18.17 -7.89 42.28
N LYS A 551 -18.49 -8.94 43.02
CA LYS A 551 -18.91 -10.24 42.49
C LYS A 551 -20.39 -10.26 42.08
N ASP A 552 -21.16 -9.32 42.61
CA ASP A 552 -22.59 -9.14 42.31
C ASP A 552 -22.77 -8.48 40.93
N GLU A 553 -24.01 -8.40 40.45
CA GLU A 553 -24.41 -7.78 39.16
C GLU A 553 -24.11 -6.27 39.06
N ARG A 554 -23.63 -5.64 40.14
CA ARG A 554 -23.32 -4.21 40.21
C ARG A 554 -22.12 -3.80 39.33
N GLY A 555 -21.27 -4.76 38.96
CA GLY A 555 -20.08 -4.51 38.16
C GLY A 555 -18.97 -3.81 38.95
N ALA A 556 -18.12 -3.07 38.24
CA ALA A 556 -17.00 -2.33 38.83
C ALA A 556 -17.41 -0.89 39.14
N TRP A 557 -16.98 -0.37 40.29
CA TRP A 557 -17.16 1.03 40.65
C TRP A 557 -15.83 1.76 40.55
N SER A 558 -15.79 2.79 39.72
CA SER A 558 -14.64 3.68 39.62
C SER A 558 -14.78 4.79 40.65
N MET A 559 -13.72 5.03 41.43
CA MET A 559 -13.73 5.94 42.56
C MET A 559 -12.46 6.80 42.56
N PHE A 560 -12.53 8.00 43.11
CA PHE A 560 -11.34 8.76 43.48
C PHE A 560 -11.57 9.55 44.78
N SER A 561 -10.46 9.83 45.47
CA SER A 561 -10.45 10.64 46.69
C SER A 561 -9.71 11.96 46.48
N ASP A 562 -9.95 12.93 47.37
CA ASP A 562 -9.31 14.25 47.27
C ASP A 562 -7.81 14.20 47.62
N SER A 563 -7.36 13.18 48.38
CA SER A 563 -5.97 12.99 48.77
C SER A 563 -5.51 11.53 48.68
N GLU A 564 -4.20 11.30 48.57
CA GLU A 564 -3.59 9.96 48.62
C GLU A 564 -3.89 9.25 49.95
N ALA A 565 -3.82 9.99 51.06
CA ALA A 565 -4.11 9.46 52.39
C ALA A 565 -5.57 8.97 52.50
N ASP A 566 -6.52 9.68 51.90
CA ASP A 566 -7.93 9.27 51.86
C ASP A 566 -8.15 8.06 50.98
N LYS A 567 -7.43 7.94 49.85
CA LYS A 567 -7.45 6.74 49.00
C LYS A 567 -7.04 5.52 49.81
N PHE A 568 -5.86 5.55 50.44
CA PHE A 568 -5.36 4.40 51.18
C PHE A 568 -6.20 4.09 52.42
N ARG A 569 -6.75 5.10 53.08
CA ARG A 569 -7.70 4.92 54.18
C ARG A 569 -8.97 4.21 53.72
N PHE A 570 -9.54 4.65 52.59
CA PHE A 570 -10.72 4.02 51.99
C PHE A 570 -10.42 2.58 51.55
N LEU A 571 -9.30 2.35 50.87
CA LEU A 571 -8.87 1.00 50.47
C LEU A 571 -8.64 0.08 51.68
N GLY A 572 -8.04 0.58 52.76
CA GLY A 572 -7.86 -0.17 54.01
C GLY A 572 -9.20 -0.53 54.67
N LEU A 573 -10.18 0.39 54.67
CA LEU A 573 -11.55 0.10 55.13
C LEU A 573 -12.20 -0.99 54.27
N MET A 574 -12.12 -0.88 52.94
CA MET A 574 -12.69 -1.85 52.03
C MET A 574 -12.03 -3.23 52.14
N ASN A 575 -10.70 -3.28 52.27
CA ASN A 575 -9.94 -4.52 52.46
C ASN A 575 -10.42 -5.26 53.70
N HIS A 576 -10.49 -4.53 54.83
CA HIS A 576 -10.97 -5.07 56.10
C HIS A 576 -12.44 -5.51 56.04
N GLY A 577 -13.33 -4.70 55.46
CA GLY A 577 -14.77 -5.01 55.39
C GLY A 577 -15.11 -6.18 54.46
N ALA A 578 -14.36 -6.31 53.37
CA ALA A 578 -14.51 -7.40 52.42
C ALA A 578 -13.94 -8.72 52.93
N GLY A 579 -12.96 -8.66 53.85
CA GLY A 579 -12.19 -9.82 54.31
C GLY A 579 -11.26 -10.36 53.23
N LEU A 580 -10.56 -9.45 52.53
CA LEU A 580 -9.61 -9.75 51.44
C LEU A 580 -8.20 -10.06 51.94
#